data_AF-A0A1Q3JSJ7-F1
#
_entry.id   AF-A0A1Q3JSJ7-F1
#
_cell.length_a   1.000
_cell.length_b   1.000
_cell.length_c   1.000
_cell.angle_alpha   90.00
_cell.angle_beta   90.00
_cell.angle_gamma   90.00
#
_symmetry.space_group_name_H-M   'P 1'
#
loop_
_entity.id
_entity.type
_entity.pdbx_description
1 polymer ?
#
loop_
_entity_poly.entity_id
_entity_poly.type
_entity_poly.pdbx_seq_one_letter_code
_entity_poly.pdbx_strand_id
1 'polypeptide(L)'
;MKYILSLFILFVACQTPQPKEENHLSSQALEAAKRSIDSIHLLTQKAAAKELTLGAIEKKVEQLQNDVKKYSSEFTKSDSAEFLKYDHKKQEETMEWMSKNGY
;
A
#
# COMPACT_ATOMS: atom_id res chain seq x y z
N MET A 1 7.40 0.47 45.12
CA MET A 1 6.06 -0.14 45.07
C MET A 1 5.60 -0.13 43.62
N LYS A 2 5.51 -1.32 43.00
CA LYS A 2 4.26 -1.98 42.56
C LYS A 2 3.72 -1.33 41.27
N TYR A 3 3.74 -1.93 40.07
CA TYR A 3 3.46 -3.33 39.74
C TYR A 3 4.21 -3.77 38.47
N ILE A 4 5.10 -4.75 38.64
CA ILE A 4 5.34 -5.77 37.63
C ILE A 4 4.17 -6.76 37.77
N LEU A 5 3.43 -7.01 36.71
CA LEU A 5 2.57 -8.19 36.63
C LEU A 5 2.86 -8.91 35.32
N SER A 6 3.82 -9.83 35.41
CA SER A 6 4.00 -10.92 34.48
C SER A 6 2.67 -11.65 34.28
N LEU A 7 2.32 -11.93 33.03
CA LEU A 7 1.56 -13.13 32.70
C LEU A 7 2.37 -13.92 31.68
N PHE A 8 3.01 -14.96 32.20
CA PHE A 8 3.74 -15.96 31.46
C PHE A 8 2.84 -17.20 31.32
N ILE A 9 3.07 -17.91 30.21
CA ILE A 9 2.71 -19.30 29.85
C ILE A 9 1.32 -19.56 29.24
N LEU A 10 1.39 -20.27 28.10
CA LEU A 10 0.50 -21.30 27.51
C LEU A 10 0.08 -20.87 26.08
N PHE A 11 0.61 -21.39 24.97
CA PHE A 11 1.13 -22.73 24.68
C PHE A 11 2.21 -22.70 23.59
N VAL A 12 3.14 -23.65 23.70
CA VAL A 12 3.87 -24.21 22.57
C VAL A 12 2.87 -24.79 21.58
N ALA A 13 2.70 -24.14 20.44
CA ALA A 13 2.44 -24.81 19.18
C ALA A 13 3.60 -24.46 18.27
N CYS A 14 4.60 -25.33 18.30
CA CYS A 14 5.59 -25.45 17.26
C CYS A 14 4.82 -25.79 15.96
N GLN A 15 4.47 -24.79 15.17
CA GLN A 15 4.25 -24.98 13.75
C GLN A 15 5.53 -24.52 13.10
N THR A 16 6.30 -25.52 12.65
CA THR A 16 7.31 -25.44 11.58
C THR A 16 7.08 -24.22 10.70
N PRO A 17 8.11 -23.44 10.32
CA PRO A 17 7.97 -22.46 9.27
C PRO A 17 7.58 -23.22 8.01
N GLN A 18 6.27 -23.33 7.77
CA GLN A 18 5.77 -23.82 6.51
C GLN A 18 6.33 -22.84 5.49
N PRO A 19 7.09 -23.32 4.50
CA PRO A 19 7.43 -22.49 3.36
C PRO A 19 6.07 -22.04 2.82
N LYS A 20 5.76 -20.75 2.98
CA LYS A 20 4.60 -20.15 2.33
C LYS A 20 4.85 -20.37 0.85
N GLU A 21 4.22 -21.40 0.28
CA GLU A 21 4.01 -21.53 -1.15
C GLU A 21 3.60 -20.14 -1.65
N GLU A 22 4.18 -19.71 -2.77
CA GLU A 22 3.86 -18.43 -3.42
C GLU A 22 2.35 -18.22 -3.42
N ASN A 23 1.88 -17.42 -2.46
CA ASN A 23 0.49 -17.43 -2.05
C ASN A 23 -0.30 -16.66 -3.12
N HIS A 24 -1.26 -17.32 -3.77
CA HIS A 24 -2.23 -16.67 -4.67
C HIS A 24 -2.86 -15.41 -4.03
N LEU A 25 -3.04 -15.40 -2.70
CA LEU A 25 -3.52 -14.25 -1.93
C LEU A 25 -2.55 -13.06 -1.95
N SER A 26 -1.23 -13.32 -1.87
CA SER A 26 -0.20 -12.28 -1.87
C SER A 26 -0.08 -11.61 -3.24
N SER A 27 -0.10 -12.40 -4.31
CA SER A 27 -0.14 -11.88 -5.69
C SER A 27 -1.40 -11.04 -5.95
N GLN A 28 -2.56 -11.50 -5.46
CA GLN A 28 -3.80 -10.73 -5.57
C GLN A 28 -3.76 -9.42 -4.76
N ALA A 29 -3.18 -9.45 -3.55
CA ALA A 29 -2.99 -8.27 -2.72
C ALA A 29 -2.03 -7.26 -3.38
N LEU A 30 -0.94 -7.73 -3.98
CA LEU A 30 0.00 -6.91 -4.73
C LEU A 30 -0.70 -6.18 -5.88
N GLU A 31 -1.46 -6.90 -6.71
CA GLU A 31 -2.19 -6.30 -7.82
C GLU A 31 -3.33 -5.37 -7.38
N ALA A 32 -3.94 -5.63 -6.22
CA ALA A 32 -4.92 -4.71 -5.64
C ALA A 32 -4.24 -3.41 -5.15
N ALA A 33 -3.10 -3.51 -4.46
CA ALA A 33 -2.34 -2.36 -4.01
C ALA A 33 -1.83 -1.50 -5.16
N LYS A 34 -1.30 -2.12 -6.23
CA LYS A 34 -0.86 -1.40 -7.45
C LYS A 34 -2.01 -0.60 -8.08
N ARG A 35 -3.21 -1.20 -8.19
CA ARG A 35 -4.40 -0.52 -8.70
C ARG A 35 -4.84 0.66 -7.83
N SER A 36 -4.72 0.55 -6.52
CA SER A 36 -5.00 1.66 -5.61
C SER A 36 -4.00 2.80 -5.79
N ILE A 37 -2.71 2.50 -5.96
CA ILE A 37 -1.67 3.47 -6.29
C ILE A 37 -1.95 4.15 -7.64
N ASP A 38 -2.23 3.40 -8.71
CA ASP A 38 -2.62 3.96 -10.02
C ASP A 38 -3.76 4.97 -9.89
N SER A 39 -4.77 4.62 -9.08
CA SER A 39 -5.92 5.49 -8.83
C SER A 39 -5.54 6.76 -8.08
N ILE A 40 -4.64 6.68 -7.09
CA ILE A 40 -4.12 7.85 -6.37
C ILE A 40 -3.38 8.78 -7.34
N HIS A 41 -2.46 8.25 -8.15
CA HIS A 41 -1.70 9.06 -9.10
C HIS A 41 -2.61 9.74 -10.14
N LEU A 42 -3.61 9.03 -10.67
CA LEU A 42 -4.59 9.61 -11.58
C LEU A 42 -5.39 10.73 -10.91
N LEU A 43 -5.85 10.54 -9.68
CA LEU A 43 -6.61 11.56 -8.95
C LEU A 43 -5.74 12.80 -8.68
N THR A 44 -4.46 12.61 -8.36
CA THR A 44 -3.50 13.71 -8.19
C THR A 44 -3.33 14.53 -9.47
N GLN A 45 -3.20 13.86 -10.63
CA GLN A 45 -3.13 14.54 -11.93
C GLN A 45 -4.40 15.33 -12.23
N LYS A 46 -5.58 14.75 -11.97
CA LYS A 46 -6.89 15.42 -12.14
C LYS A 46 -7.06 16.61 -11.20
N ALA A 47 -6.54 16.52 -9.98
CA ALA A 47 -6.51 17.63 -9.03
C ALA A 47 -5.67 18.80 -9.58
N ALA A 48 -4.46 18.50 -10.06
CA ALA A 48 -3.55 19.48 -10.64
C ALA A 48 -4.19 20.17 -11.86
N ALA A 49 -4.85 19.38 -12.73
CA ALA A 49 -5.60 19.88 -13.88
C ALA A 49 -6.91 20.61 -13.55
N LYS A 50 -7.29 20.71 -12.26
CA LYS A 50 -8.55 21.32 -11.80
C LYS A 50 -9.81 20.68 -12.39
N GLU A 51 -9.72 19.43 -12.84
CA GLU A 51 -10.87 18.66 -13.35
C GLU A 51 -11.81 18.22 -12.22
N LEU A 52 -11.28 18.12 -11.00
CA LEU A 52 -11.98 17.71 -9.79
C LEU A 52 -11.63 18.66 -8.64
N THR A 53 -12.57 18.80 -7.70
CA THR A 53 -12.33 19.61 -6.49
C THR A 53 -11.46 18.86 -5.49
N LEU A 54 -10.60 19.59 -4.76
CA LEU A 54 -9.71 19.01 -3.76
C LEU A 54 -10.47 18.18 -2.71
N GLY A 55 -11.58 18.71 -2.18
CA GLY A 55 -12.40 18.00 -1.19
C GLY A 55 -13.06 16.71 -1.69
N ALA A 56 -13.34 16.61 -3.00
CA ALA A 56 -13.84 15.36 -3.60
C ALA A 56 -12.73 14.31 -3.75
N ILE A 57 -11.48 14.75 -3.95
CA ILE A 57 -10.32 13.88 -4.12
C ILE A 57 -9.78 13.39 -2.78
N GLU A 58 -9.67 14.26 -1.77
CA GLU A 58 -9.04 13.95 -0.47
C GLU A 58 -9.63 12.69 0.18
N LYS A 59 -10.96 12.62 0.33
CA LYS A 59 -11.63 11.44 0.91
C LYS A 59 -11.35 10.17 0.11
N LYS A 60 -11.25 10.28 -1.22
CA LYS A 60 -11.01 9.12 -2.08
C LYS A 60 -9.56 8.66 -2.01
N VAL A 61 -8.61 9.60 -1.96
CA VAL A 61 -7.18 9.31 -1.78
C VAL A 61 -6.95 8.66 -0.42
N GLU A 62 -7.57 9.17 0.65
CA GLU A 62 -7.48 8.58 1.99
C GLU A 62 -8.01 7.13 2.00
N GLN A 63 -9.16 6.88 1.36
CA GLN A 63 -9.69 5.52 1.22
C GLN A 63 -8.68 4.60 0.50
N LEU A 64 -8.13 5.05 -0.63
CA LEU A 64 -7.18 4.25 -1.42
C LEU A 64 -5.85 4.01 -0.69
N GLN A 65 -5.38 4.98 0.10
CA GLN A 65 -4.20 4.82 0.96
C GLN A 65 -4.44 3.76 2.05
N ASN A 66 -5.64 3.75 2.64
CA ASN A 66 -6.04 2.72 3.60
C ASN A 66 -6.13 1.33 2.92
N ASP A 67 -6.62 1.26 1.68
CA ASP A 67 -6.64 0.02 0.91
C ASP A 67 -5.22 -0.50 0.62
N VAL A 68 -4.29 0.38 0.21
CA VAL A 68 -2.86 0.01 0.04
C VAL A 68 -2.29 -0.56 1.35
N LYS A 69 -2.54 0.12 2.48
CA LYS A 69 -2.08 -0.34 3.80
C LYS A 69 -2.69 -1.69 4.19
N LYS A 70 -3.95 -1.92 3.84
CA LYS A 70 -4.64 -3.19 4.08
C LYS A 70 -4.06 -4.31 3.24
N TYR A 71 -3.78 -4.08 1.96
CA TYR A 71 -3.22 -5.11 1.09
C TYR A 71 -1.75 -5.40 1.40
N SER A 72 -0.98 -4.41 1.84
CA SER A 72 0.43 -4.59 2.15
C SER A 72 0.68 -5.48 3.38
N SER A 73 -0.31 -5.70 4.25
CA SER A 73 -0.18 -6.68 5.34
C SER A 73 -0.07 -8.12 4.87
N GLU A 74 -0.54 -8.41 3.64
CA GLU A 74 -0.48 -9.74 3.03
C GLU A 74 0.80 -9.97 2.24
N PHE A 75 1.64 -8.95 2.06
CA PHE A 75 2.82 -9.04 1.19
C PHE A 75 3.87 -10.00 1.74
N THR A 76 4.47 -10.76 0.83
CA THR A 76 5.79 -11.34 1.07
C THR A 76 6.87 -10.27 0.98
N LYS A 77 8.11 -10.64 1.34
CA LYS A 77 9.27 -9.77 1.15
C LYS A 77 9.50 -9.43 -0.34
N SER A 78 9.21 -10.38 -1.24
CA SER A 78 9.32 -10.16 -2.69
C SER A 78 8.27 -9.16 -3.16
N ASP A 79 7.00 -9.35 -2.76
CA ASP A 79 5.90 -8.44 -3.13
C ASP A 79 6.14 -7.02 -2.61
N SER A 80 6.71 -6.89 -1.42
CA SER A 80 7.11 -5.60 -0.86
C SER A 80 8.15 -4.89 -1.73
N ALA A 81 9.19 -5.61 -2.17
CA ALA A 81 10.21 -5.04 -3.04
C ALA A 81 9.66 -4.66 -4.42
N GLU A 82 8.79 -5.51 -4.98
CA GLU A 82 8.13 -5.25 -6.26
C GLU A 82 7.20 -4.03 -6.17
N PHE A 83 6.40 -3.95 -5.10
CA PHE A 83 5.50 -2.84 -4.87
C PHE A 83 6.26 -1.51 -4.70
N LEU A 84 7.34 -1.49 -3.93
CA LEU A 84 8.15 -0.27 -3.75
C LEU A 84 8.77 0.21 -5.06
N LYS A 85 9.28 -0.71 -5.88
CA LYS A 85 9.80 -0.36 -7.22
C LYS A 85 8.69 0.22 -8.11
N TYR A 86 7.49 -0.34 -8.01
CA TYR A 86 6.34 0.14 -8.77
C TYR A 86 5.86 1.52 -8.30
N ASP A 87 5.73 1.76 -7.00
CA ASP A 87 5.37 3.05 -6.41
C ASP A 87 6.36 4.15 -6.84
N HIS A 88 7.67 3.87 -6.73
CA HIS A 88 8.71 4.81 -7.19
C HIS A 88 8.56 5.17 -8.67
N LYS A 89 8.34 4.17 -9.53
CA LYS A 89 8.10 4.40 -10.96
C LYS A 89 6.88 5.30 -11.20
N LYS A 90 5.79 5.11 -10.45
CA LYS A 90 4.58 5.92 -10.59
C LYS A 90 4.76 7.36 -10.11
N GLN A 91 5.58 7.56 -9.09
CA GLN A 91 6.00 8.89 -8.66
C GLN A 91 6.78 9.61 -9.76
N GLU A 92 7.77 8.95 -10.38
CA GLU A 92 8.53 9.49 -11.51
C GLU A 92 7.63 9.87 -12.68
N GLU A 93 6.74 8.96 -13.12
CA GLU A 93 5.76 9.21 -14.20
C GLU A 93 4.87 10.42 -13.89
N THR A 94 4.44 10.56 -12.64
CA THR A 94 3.57 11.66 -12.21
C THR A 94 4.32 12.99 -12.20
N MET A 95 5.55 13.03 -11.69
CA MET A 95 6.38 14.24 -11.70
C MET A 95 6.72 14.67 -13.13
N GLU A 96 7.03 13.71 -14.01
CA GLU A 96 7.30 14.01 -15.42
C GLU A 96 6.05 14.59 -16.10
N TRP A 97 4.88 13.99 -15.86
CA TRP A 97 3.62 14.51 -16.36
C TRP A 97 3.32 15.93 -15.84
N MET A 98 3.53 16.17 -14.54
CA MET A 98 3.32 17.50 -13.94
C MET A 98 4.21 18.56 -14.58
N SER A 99 5.51 18.26 -14.69
CA SER A 99 6.50 19.12 -15.33
C SER A 99 6.14 19.46 -16.78
N LYS A 100 5.72 18.45 -17.57
CA LYS A 100 5.28 18.65 -18.97
C LYS A 100 4.04 19.53 -19.11
N ASN A 101 3.18 19.60 -18.09
CA ASN A 101 1.94 20.37 -18.11
C ASN A 101 2.05 21.70 -17.34
N GLY A 102 3.23 22.04 -16.81
CA GLY A 102 3.47 23.31 -16.11
C GLY A 102 2.91 23.37 -14.68
N TYR A 103 2.82 22.21 -14.00
CA TYR A 103 2.44 22.09 -12.59
C TYR A 103 3.66 21.98 -11.67
#